data_AF-A0A3C7W2D9-F1
#
_entry.id   AF-A0A3C7W2D9-F1
#
_cell.length_a   1.000
_cell.length_b   1.000
_cell.length_c   1.000
_cell.angle_alpha   90.00
_cell.angle_beta   90.00
_cell.angle_gamma   90.00
#
_symmetry.space_group_name_H-M   'P 1'
#
loop_
_entity.id
_entity.type
_entity.pdbx_description
1 polymer ?
#
loop_
_entity_poly.entity_id
_entity_poly.type
_entity_poly.pdbx_seq_one_letter_code
_entity_poly.pdbx_strand_id
1 'polypeptide(L)' 'MKRPIYFDYLATTPVDPRVAEAMAECLTLDGTFGNPASRSHRYGW' A
#
# COMPACT_ATOMS: atom_id res chain seq x y z
N MET A 1 -3.00 29.34 3.09
CA MET A 1 -2.06 28.96 4.17
C MET A 1 -0.91 28.17 3.57
N LYS A 2 0.35 28.51 3.92
CA LYS A 2 1.51 27.65 3.61
C LYS A 2 1.55 26.50 4.61
N ARG A 3 1.80 25.28 4.14
CA ARG A 3 2.03 24.12 5.00
C ARG A 3 3.40 24.26 5.69
N PRO A 4 3.59 23.73 6.91
CA PRO A 4 4.90 23.71 7.55
C PRO A 4 5.89 22.87 6.72
N ILE A 5 7.17 23.21 6.81
CA ILE A 5 8.25 22.40 6.24
C ILE A 5 8.47 21.20 7.16
N TYR A 6 8.58 20.00 6.60
CA TYR A 6 8.81 18.77 7.34
C TYR A 6 10.29 18.38 7.28
N PHE A 7 10.98 18.37 8.43
CA PHE A 7 12.38 17.96 8.56
C PHE A 7 12.59 16.79 9.53
N ASP A 8 11.52 16.10 9.92
CA ASP A 8 11.56 15.00 10.90
C ASP A 8 11.59 13.62 10.23
N TYR A 9 12.42 13.44 9.20
CA TYR A 9 12.49 12.21 8.42
C TYR A 9 13.09 11.00 9.18
N LEU A 10 13.74 11.24 10.32
CA LEU A 10 14.22 10.16 11.20
C LEU A 10 13.11 9.57 12.07
N ALA A 11 12.02 10.29 12.31
CA ALA A 11 10.85 9.76 12.99
C ALA A 11 10.02 8.86 12.04
N THR A 12 9.72 9.37 10.84
CA THR A 12 9.06 8.62 9.77
C THR A 12 9.18 9.37 8.44
N THR A 13 8.81 8.73 7.33
CA THR A 13 8.87 9.31 5.99
C THR A 13 7.53 9.21 5.28
N PRO A 14 7.17 10.16 4.40
CA PRO A 14 6.06 9.96 3.47
C PRO A 14 6.29 8.70 2.63
N VAL A 15 5.23 7.95 2.37
CA VAL A 15 5.27 6.81 1.46
C VAL A 15 5.59 7.33 0.05
N ASP A 16 6.55 6.70 -0.63
CA ASP A 16 6.82 7.00 -2.05
C ASP A 16 5.56 6.71 -2.88
N PRO A 17 5.14 7.59 -3.80
CA PRO A 17 3.93 7.37 -4.60
C PRO A 17 3.87 6.01 -5.29
N ARG A 18 5.02 5.47 -5.74
CA ARG A 18 5.09 4.16 -6.39
C ARG A 18 4.82 3.00 -5.42
N VAL A 19 5.21 3.16 -4.16
CA VAL A 19 4.90 2.20 -3.10
C VAL A 19 3.41 2.23 -2.79
N ALA A 20 2.82 3.43 -2.70
CA ALA A 20 1.38 3.58 -2.46
C ALA A 20 0.55 2.96 -3.60
N GLU A 21 0.96 3.15 -4.85
CA GLU A 21 0.32 2.55 -6.03
C GLU A 21 0.36 1.02 -5.97
N ALA A 22 1.53 0.43 -5.75
CA ALA A 22 1.68 -1.03 -5.63
C ALA A 22 0.88 -1.62 -4.45
N MET A 23 0.80 -0.90 -3.32
CA MET A 23 -0.02 -1.32 -2.19
C MET A 23 -1.52 -1.30 -2.54
N ALA A 24 -1.98 -0.29 -3.28
CA ALA A 24 -3.39 -0.14 -3.63
C ALA A 24 -3.90 -1.30 -4.52
N GLU A 25 -3.05 -1.86 -5.38
CA GLU A 25 -3.36 -3.04 -6.21
C GLU A 25 -3.74 -4.28 -5.39
N CYS A 26 -3.45 -4.31 -4.09
CA CYS A 26 -3.72 -5.44 -3.20
C CYS A 26 -4.94 -5.25 -2.29
N LEU A 27 -5.70 -4.15 -2.40
CA LEU A 27 -6.73 -3.80 -1.40
C LEU A 27 -8.18 -3.98 -1.88
N THR A 28 -8.46 -3.73 -3.15
CA THR A 28 -9.84 -3.70 -3.67
C THR A 28 -10.21 -4.99 -4.38
N LEU A 29 -11.51 -5.17 -4.65
CA LEU A 29 -12.03 -6.36 -5.33
C LEU A 29 -11.52 -6.55 -6.76
N ASP A 30 -11.12 -5.46 -7.41
CA ASP A 30 -10.52 -5.48 -8.75
C ASP A 30 -9.02 -5.86 -8.72
N GLY A 31 -8.41 -5.90 -7.53
CA GLY A 31 -7.00 -6.21 -7.29
C GLY A 31 -6.75 -7.57 -6.62
N THR A 32 -5.53 -7.77 -6.11
CA THR A 32 -5.11 -8.99 -5.40
C THR A 32 -5.40 -8.88 -3.91
N PHE A 33 -6.68 -8.98 -3.53
CA PHE A 33 -7.14 -8.80 -2.15
C PHE A 33 -7.17 -10.08 -1.30
N GLY A 34 -6.99 -11.25 -1.90
CA GLY A 34 -7.26 -12.51 -1.23
C GLY A 34 -6.17 -12.93 -0.23
N ASN A 35 -6.54 -13.84 0.67
CA ASN A 35 -5.62 -14.38 1.66
C ASN A 35 -4.59 -15.31 0.99
N PRO A 36 -3.28 -15.08 1.12
CA PRO A 36 -2.24 -15.91 0.52
C PRO A 36 -2.21 -17.35 1.06
N ALA A 37 -2.84 -17.62 2.21
CA ALA A 37 -2.98 -18.97 2.76
C ALA A 37 -4.09 -19.80 2.08
N SER A 38 -4.95 -19.20 1.26
CA SER A 38 -6.05 -19.89 0.57
C SER A 38 -5.56 -20.60 -0.69
N ARG A 39 -5.36 -21.92 -0.62
CA ARG A 39 -4.73 -22.72 -1.69
C ARG A 39 -5.72 -23.41 -2.64
N SER A 40 -7.01 -23.18 -2.49
CA SER A 40 -8.07 -23.90 -3.23
C SER A 40 -8.79 -23.04 -4.28
N HIS A 41 -8.46 -21.75 -4.39
CA HIS A 41 -9.11 -20.83 -5.32
C HIS A 41 -8.17 -19.71 -5.81
N ARG A 42 -8.50 -19.13 -6.97
CA ARG A 42 -7.69 -18.09 -7.65
C ARG A 42 -7.42 -16.81 -6.88
N TYR A 43 -8.16 -16.54 -5.80
CA TYR A 43 -7.91 -15.34 -4.99
C TYR A 43 -6.71 -15.48 -4.05
N GLY A 44 -6.20 -16.70 -3.81
CA GLY A 44 -5.05 -16.92 -2.90
C GLY A 44 -3.80 -17.54 -3.56
N TRP A 45 -3.90 -17.94 -4.84
CA TRP A 45 -2.81 -18.48 -5.67
C TRP A 45 -2.86 -17.87 -7.06
#